data_AF-A0AAV2A4Q7-F1
#
_entry.id   AF-A0AAV2A4Q7-F1
#
_cell.length_a   1.000
_cell.length_b   1.000
_cell.length_c   1.000
_cell.angle_alpha   90.00
_cell.angle_beta   90.00
_cell.angle_gamma   90.00
#
_symmetry.space_group_name_H-M   'P 1'
#
loop_
_entity.id
_entity.type
_entity.pdbx_description
1 polymer ?
#
loop_
_entity_poly.entity_id
_entity_poly.type
_entity_poly.pdbx_seq_one_letter_code
_entity_poly.pdbx_strand_id
1 'polypeptide(L)' 'MPQSSSGSSRQQPKPKYSQLLAIIEELGKDIRPTYAGSRSSAERLKRGIVHARILVRECLMETERNART' A
#
# COMPACT_ATOMS: atom_id res chain seq x y z
N MET A 1 40.38 -11.74 -0.49
CA MET A 1 39.13 -11.18 -1.05
C MET A 1 38.11 -11.09 0.07
N PRO A 2 37.53 -9.91 0.35
CA PRO A 2 36.64 -9.70 1.48
C PRO A 2 35.23 -10.27 1.23
N GLN A 3 34.58 -10.53 2.35
CA GLN A 3 33.40 -11.37 2.57
C GLN A 3 32.10 -10.67 2.13
N SER A 4 31.23 -11.38 1.41
CA SER A 4 29.86 -10.91 1.16
C SER A 4 28.93 -11.54 2.19
N SER A 5 28.82 -10.87 3.33
CA SER A 5 27.83 -11.18 4.35
C SER A 5 26.43 -10.95 3.78
N SER A 6 25.71 -12.03 3.53
CA SER A 6 24.27 -12.03 3.30
C SER A 6 23.57 -11.54 4.57
N GLY A 7 23.45 -10.22 4.67
CA GLY A 7 22.65 -9.56 5.68
C GLY A 7 21.19 -9.94 5.44
N SER A 8 20.61 -10.66 6.42
CA SER A 8 19.18 -10.79 6.59
C SER A 8 18.53 -9.44 6.31
N SER A 9 17.84 -9.32 5.17
CA SER A 9 16.91 -8.24 4.89
C SER A 9 15.75 -8.40 5.87
N ARG A 10 15.99 -7.95 7.10
CA ARG A 10 14.97 -7.63 8.08
C ARG A 10 13.94 -6.85 7.29
N GLN A 11 12.76 -7.43 7.09
CA GLN A 11 11.64 -6.79 6.42
C GLN A 11 11.40 -5.49 7.20
N GLN A 12 12.07 -4.42 6.78
CA GLN A 12 11.72 -3.10 7.23
C GLN A 12 10.29 -2.93 6.75
N PRO A 13 9.32 -2.66 7.63
CA PRO A 13 7.98 -2.38 7.19
C PRO A 13 8.11 -1.29 6.13
N LYS A 14 7.72 -1.61 4.88
CA LYS A 14 7.73 -0.62 3.81
C LYS A 14 7.05 0.62 4.38
N PRO A 15 7.63 1.82 4.22
CA PRO A 15 7.03 3.02 4.79
C PRO A 15 5.57 3.05 4.37
N LYS A 16 4.65 3.22 5.31
CA LYS A 16 3.22 3.03 5.06
C LYS A 16 2.70 3.92 3.93
N TYR A 17 3.38 5.04 3.72
CA TYR A 17 3.23 5.88 2.54
C TYR A 17 3.53 5.17 1.19
N SER A 18 4.61 4.40 1.09
CA SER A 18 4.94 3.62 -0.12
C SER A 18 3.92 2.52 -0.38
N GLN A 19 3.38 1.90 0.67
CA GLN A 19 2.29 0.93 0.53
C GLN A 19 1.00 1.60 0.07
N LEU A 20 0.68 2.79 0.58
CA LEU A 20 -0.46 3.58 0.12
C LEU A 20 -0.31 4.00 -1.35
N LEU A 21 0.88 4.46 -1.76
CA LEU A 21 1.17 4.86 -3.13
C LEU A 21 0.94 3.70 -4.11
N ALA A 22 1.45 2.51 -3.77
CA ALA A 22 1.27 1.31 -4.60
C ALA A 22 -0.21 0.93 -4.76
N ILE A 23 -1.02 1.06 -3.70
CA ILE A 23 -2.48 0.79 -3.78
C ILE A 23 -3.15 1.80 -4.71
N ILE A 24 -2.77 3.08 -4.65
CA ILE A 24 -3.33 4.13 -5.53
C ILE A 24 -3.01 3.85 -7.00
N GLU A 25 -1.77 3.45 -7.30
CA GLU A 25 -1.36 3.09 -8.66
C GLU A 25 -2.13 1.89 -9.20
N GLU A 26 -2.32 0.84 -8.39
CA GLU A 26 -3.13 -0.34 -8.75
C GLU A 26 -4.60 0.03 -8.97
N LEU A 27 -5.18 0.85 -8.10
CA LEU A 27 -6.54 1.36 -8.28
C LEU A 27 -6.67 2.09 -9.63
N GLY A 28 -5.68 2.89 -10.02
CA GLY A 28 -5.66 3.58 -11.31
C GLY A 28 -5.72 2.64 -12.53
N LYS A 29 -5.10 1.46 -12.45
CA LYS A 29 -5.10 0.46 -13.54
C LYS A 29 -6.44 -0.25 -13.69
N ASP A 30 -7.14 -0.51 -12.58
CA ASP A 30 -8.44 -1.18 -12.58
C ASP A 30 -9.60 -0.26 -12.98
N ILE A 31 -9.42 1.07 -12.99
CA ILE A 31 -10.47 2.03 -13.37
C ILE A 31 -10.98 1.80 -14.80
N ARG A 32 -10.09 1.80 -15.80
CA ARG A 32 -10.49 1.61 -17.22
C ARG A 32 -11.22 0.28 -17.47
N PRO A 33 -10.70 -0.89 -17.05
CA PRO A 33 -11.41 -2.15 -17.26
C PRO A 33 -12.71 -2.25 -16.46
N THR A 34 -12.82 -1.57 -15.31
CA THR A 34 -14.09 -1.47 -14.58
C THR A 34 -15.16 -0.74 -15.39
N TYR A 35 -14.81 0.39 -16.01
CA TYR A 35 -15.74 1.12 -16.90
C TYR A 35 -16.06 0.33 -18.18
N ALA A 36 -15.16 -0.53 -18.65
CA ALA A 36 -15.42 -1.46 -19.75
C ALA A 36 -16.29 -2.68 -19.36
N GLY A 37 -16.80 -2.74 -18.11
CA GLY A 37 -17.72 -3.79 -17.66
C GLY A 37 -17.04 -5.01 -17.01
N SER A 38 -15.74 -4.95 -16.71
CA SER A 38 -15.04 -6.06 -16.05
C SER A 38 -15.43 -6.18 -14.57
N ARG A 39 -16.17 -7.24 -14.22
CA ARG A 39 -16.61 -7.52 -12.84
C ARG A 39 -15.44 -7.72 -11.88
N SER A 40 -14.39 -8.42 -12.32
CA SER A 40 -13.21 -8.70 -11.48
C SER A 40 -12.44 -7.43 -11.12
N SER A 41 -12.28 -6.51 -12.08
CA SER A 41 -11.65 -5.20 -11.83
C SER A 41 -12.52 -4.35 -10.90
N ALA A 42 -13.84 -4.38 -11.04
CA ALA A 42 -14.74 -3.66 -10.14
C ALA A 42 -14.63 -4.15 -8.69
N GLU A 43 -14.48 -5.46 -8.47
CA GLU A 43 -14.25 -6.01 -7.14
C GLU A 43 -12.88 -5.65 -6.57
N ARG A 44 -11.83 -5.68 -7.38
CA ARG A 44 -10.48 -5.23 -6.99
C ARG A 44 -10.48 -3.76 -6.61
N LEU A 45 -11.15 -2.91 -7.39
CA LEU A 45 -11.26 -1.49 -7.12
C LEU A 45 -11.96 -1.24 -5.78
N LYS A 46 -13.11 -1.89 -5.52
CA LYS A 46 -13.81 -1.79 -4.24
C LYS A 46 -12.93 -2.25 -3.07
N ARG A 47 -12.25 -3.39 -3.20
CA ARG A 47 -11.36 -3.90 -2.14
C ARG A 47 -10.16 -2.98 -1.90
N GLY A 48 -9.54 -2.47 -2.95
CA GLY A 48 -8.41 -1.55 -2.86
C GLY A 48 -8.79 -0.22 -2.20
N ILE A 49 -10.00 0.30 -2.46
CA ILE A 49 -10.51 1.51 -1.80
C ILE A 49 -10.68 1.28 -0.29
N VAL A 50 -11.25 0.14 0.11
CA VAL A 50 -11.42 -0.19 1.54
C VAL A 50 -10.06 -0.37 2.22
N HIS A 51 -9.13 -1.08 1.57
CA HIS A 51 -7.77 -1.28 2.08
C HIS A 51 -7.06 0.07 2.24
N ALA A 52 -7.08 0.93 1.22
CA ALA A 52 -6.47 2.25 1.28
C ALA A 52 -7.02 3.09 2.45
N ARG A 53 -8.34 3.04 2.70
CA ARG A 53 -8.97 3.76 3.82
C ARG A 53 -8.48 3.27 5.18
N ILE A 54 -8.32 1.95 5.36
CA ILE A 54 -7.78 1.39 6.61
C ILE A 54 -6.33 1.84 6.79
N LEU A 55 -5.53 1.73 5.73
CA LEU A 55 -4.12 2.10 5.75
C LEU A 55 -3.90 3.58 6.09
N VAL A 56 -4.72 4.48 5.53
CA VAL A 56 -4.68 5.92 5.85
C VAL A 56 -5.00 6.15 7.32
N ARG A 57 -5.97 5.44 7.88
CA ARG A 57 -6.31 5.52 9.31
C ARG A 57 -5.14 5.09 10.20
N GLU A 58 -4.47 4.00 9.84
CA GLU A 58 -3.28 3.54 10.56
C GLU A 58 -2.14 4.57 10.44
N CYS A 59 -1.87 5.08 9.24
CA CYS A 59 -0.88 6.14 9.01
C CYS A 59 -1.15 7.39 9.86
N LEU A 60 -2.41 7.84 9.93
CA LEU A 60 -2.79 9.00 10.73
C LEU A 60 -2.54 8.73 12.21
N MET A 61 -3.00 7.59 12.74
CA MET A 61 -2.79 7.24 14.14
C MET A 61 -1.31 7.11 14.52
N GLU A 62 -0.47 6.53 13.66
CA GLU A 62 0.97 6.50 13.91
C GLU A 62 1.63 7.86 13.83
N THR A 63 1.20 8.70 12.89
CA THR A 63 1.74 10.06 12.76
C THR A 63 1.38 10.89 13.99
N GLU A 64 0.14 10.79 14.49
CA GLU A 64 -0.28 11.45 15.73
C GLU A 64 0.48 10.93 16.96
N ARG A 65 0.77 9.62 17.01
CA ARG A 65 1.55 9.02 18.09
C ARG A 65 3.02 9.45 18.04
N ASN A 66 3.60 9.53 16.84
CA ASN A 66 4.97 9.98 16.61
C ASN A 66 5.13 11.50 16.81
N ALA A 67 4.07 12.29 16.62
CA ALA A 67 4.08 13.72 16.91
C ALA A 67 3.92 14.05 18.41
N ARG A 68 3.57 13.05 19.24
CA ARG A 68 3.41 13.19 20.71
C ARG A 68 4.61 12.71 21.52
N THR A 69 5.62 12.12 20.88
CA THR A 69 6.94 11.77 21.47
C THR A 69 7.95 12.82 21.07
#